data_AF-A0A965ZK67-F1
#
_entry.id   AF-A0A965ZK67-F1
#
_cell.length_a   1.000
_cell.length_b   1.000
_cell.length_c   1.000
_cell.angle_alpha   90.00
_cell.angle_beta   90.00
_cell.angle_gamma   90.00
#
_symmetry.space_group_name_H-M   'P 1'
#
loop_
_entity.id
_entity.type
_entity.pdbx_description
1 polymer ?
#
loop_
_entity_poly.entity_id
_entity_poly.type
_entity_poly.pdbx_seq_one_letter_code
_entity_poly.pdbx_strand_id
1 'polypeptide(L)'
;MINKLILCLAFLLMGCNDKPKIRTGVIIFEHIGIRLHIYNPLYISTAPVKIHLSNDQIKELTDIRRNSKTAIDQLEEKYINAKFDRAVTDTITFSYLYKFIDDNSQFYTNSAHKNNDPSADSYSLNVNGKHYSIYYGCKKEFFYKLESYLKEKRVDSKVVEAISFLK
;
A
#
# COMPACT_ATOMS: atom_id res chain seq x y z
N MET A 1 17.83 -20.59 45.88
CA MET A 1 17.63 -19.31 45.16
C MET A 1 17.90 -19.48 43.66
N ILE A 2 17.11 -20.31 42.94
CA ILE A 2 17.33 -20.65 41.51
C ILE A 2 16.16 -20.20 40.60
N ASN A 3 15.07 -19.67 41.16
CA ASN A 3 13.82 -19.43 40.40
C ASN A 3 13.71 -18.10 39.63
N LYS A 4 14.65 -17.15 39.77
CA LYS A 4 14.57 -15.87 39.04
C LYS A 4 15.38 -15.85 37.75
N LEU A 5 16.46 -16.63 37.65
CA LEU A 5 17.34 -16.63 36.47
C LEU A 5 16.71 -17.39 35.28
N ILE A 6 15.94 -18.45 35.55
CA ILE A 6 15.27 -19.25 34.53
C ILE A 6 14.10 -18.49 33.90
N LEU A 7 13.41 -17.63 34.68
CA LEU A 7 12.31 -16.81 34.17
C LEU A 7 12.78 -15.70 33.21
N CYS A 8 13.97 -15.13 33.46
CA CYS A 8 14.58 -14.15 32.54
C CYS A 8 15.09 -14.79 31.24
N LEU A 9 15.59 -16.03 31.27
CA LEU A 9 15.97 -16.75 30.05
C LEU A 9 14.76 -17.17 29.20
N ALA A 10 13.62 -17.50 29.82
CA ALA A 10 12.39 -17.84 29.09
C ALA A 10 11.82 -16.63 28.30
N PHE A 11 11.91 -15.42 28.85
CA PHE A 11 11.51 -14.19 28.14
C PHE A 11 12.45 -13.83 26.98
N LEU A 12 13.74 -14.16 27.07
CA LEU A 12 14.71 -13.97 25.98
C LEU A 12 14.49 -14.97 24.81
N LEU A 13 13.97 -16.16 25.09
CA LEU A 13 13.68 -17.18 24.08
C LEU A 13 12.29 -17.03 23.44
N MET A 14 11.34 -16.36 24.09
CA MET A 14 10.02 -16.04 23.52
C MET A 14 10.05 -14.84 22.55
N GLY A 15 11.18 -14.13 22.43
CA GLY A 15 11.37 -13.02 21.49
C GLY A 15 11.80 -13.42 20.07
N CYS A 16 11.93 -14.71 19.79
CA CYS A 16 12.30 -15.21 18.46
C CYS A 16 11.14 -15.94 17.80
N ASN A 17 10.47 -15.26 16.87
CA ASN A 17 10.27 -15.70 15.48
C ASN A 17 8.95 -15.20 14.94
N ASP A 18 8.98 -13.96 14.48
CA ASP A 18 8.12 -13.52 13.39
C ASP A 18 8.91 -12.56 12.50
N LYS A 19 10.15 -12.95 12.16
CA LYS A 19 10.86 -12.28 11.06
C LYS A 19 9.99 -12.48 9.82
N PRO A 20 9.48 -11.41 9.21
CA PRO A 20 8.60 -11.56 8.08
C PRO A 20 9.40 -12.25 6.97
N LYS A 21 8.81 -13.28 6.35
CA LYS A 21 9.43 -13.93 5.19
C LYS A 21 9.73 -12.85 4.16
N ILE A 22 10.96 -12.81 3.65
CA ILE A 22 11.40 -11.82 2.68
C ILE A 22 10.49 -11.91 1.45
N ARG A 23 9.77 -10.82 1.16
CA ARG A 23 8.85 -10.68 0.03
C ARG A 23 9.22 -9.48 -0.83
N THR A 24 9.02 -9.64 -2.13
CA THR A 24 9.19 -8.60 -3.14
C THR A 24 7.90 -8.41 -3.91
N GLY A 25 7.78 -7.28 -4.60
CA GLY A 25 6.69 -7.03 -5.53
C GLY A 25 6.08 -5.65 -5.37
N VAL A 26 4.76 -5.58 -5.51
CA VAL A 26 4.00 -4.33 -5.48
C VAL A 26 2.73 -4.50 -4.64
N ILE A 27 2.44 -3.48 -3.85
CA ILE A 27 1.17 -3.26 -3.16
C ILE A 27 0.60 -1.96 -3.73
N ILE A 28 -0.64 -2.02 -4.21
CA ILE A 28 -1.35 -0.85 -4.74
C ILE A 28 -2.54 -0.56 -3.83
N PHE A 29 -2.62 0.66 -3.31
CA PHE A 29 -3.80 1.17 -2.60
C PHE A 29 -4.62 1.99 -3.58
N GLU A 30 -5.85 1.57 -3.85
CA GLU A 30 -6.74 2.21 -4.81
C GLU A 30 -8.02 2.67 -4.10
N HIS A 31 -8.30 3.97 -4.14
CA HIS A 31 -9.55 4.51 -3.61
C HIS A 31 -10.75 4.00 -4.42
N ILE A 32 -11.79 3.55 -3.72
CA ILE A 32 -13.08 3.10 -4.28
C ILE A 32 -14.24 3.83 -3.58
N GLY A 33 -15.39 3.96 -4.25
CA GLY A 33 -16.57 4.66 -3.72
C GLY A 33 -16.58 6.17 -3.98
N ILE A 34 -17.29 6.95 -3.16
CA ILE A 34 -17.40 8.42 -3.34
C ILE A 34 -16.05 9.09 -3.10
N ARG A 35 -15.63 9.91 -4.07
CA ARG A 35 -14.43 10.75 -3.99
C ARG A 35 -14.79 12.11 -3.42
N LEU A 36 -14.74 12.26 -2.11
CA LEU A 36 -14.79 13.59 -1.48
C LEU A 36 -13.51 14.38 -1.78
N HIS A 37 -12.41 13.67 -2.02
CA HIS A 37 -11.11 14.23 -2.37
C HIS A 37 -10.49 13.46 -3.56
N ILE A 38 -9.55 14.11 -4.27
CA ILE A 38 -8.78 13.44 -5.32
C ILE A 38 -7.71 12.59 -4.64
N TYR A 39 -7.91 11.27 -4.64
CA TYR A 39 -6.93 10.31 -4.16
C TYR A 39 -6.25 9.65 -5.35
N ASN A 40 -4.94 9.85 -5.47
CA ASN A 40 -4.10 9.11 -6.39
C ASN A 40 -3.87 7.69 -5.85
N PRO A 41 -3.85 6.65 -6.69
CA PRO A 41 -3.43 5.33 -6.24
C PRO A 41 -1.99 5.36 -5.72
N LEU A 42 -1.74 4.73 -4.58
CA LEU A 42 -0.42 4.62 -3.98
C LEU A 42 0.21 3.25 -4.31
N TYR A 43 1.35 3.27 -4.98
CA TYR A 43 2.16 2.10 -5.30
C TYR A 43 3.33 2.00 -4.32
N ILE A 44 3.37 0.92 -3.54
CA ILE A 44 4.52 0.60 -2.68
C ILE A 44 5.19 -0.65 -3.23
N SER A 45 6.50 -0.58 -3.47
CA SER A 45 7.22 -1.63 -4.19
C SER A 45 8.66 -1.79 -3.73
N THR A 46 9.27 -2.94 -4.01
CA THR A 46 10.70 -3.18 -3.74
C THR A 46 11.62 -2.76 -4.88
N ALA A 47 11.06 -2.33 -6.01
CA ALA A 47 11.78 -1.87 -7.19
C ALA A 47 10.93 -0.83 -7.95
N PRO A 48 11.53 0.09 -8.72
CA PRO A 48 10.77 1.07 -9.50
C PRO A 48 9.71 0.40 -10.39
N VAL A 49 8.46 0.81 -10.22
CA VAL A 49 7.32 0.29 -11.00
C VAL A 49 7.18 1.10 -12.28
N LYS A 50 7.16 0.41 -13.43
CA LYS A 50 6.74 0.99 -14.70
C LYS A 50 5.22 0.94 -14.79
N ILE A 51 4.59 2.10 -14.69
CA ILE A 51 3.15 2.25 -14.92
C ILE A 51 2.94 2.44 -16.41
N HIS A 52 2.19 1.55 -17.03
CA HIS A 52 1.83 1.65 -18.45
C HIS A 52 0.50 2.37 -18.55
N LEU A 53 0.47 3.46 -19.33
CA LEU A 53 -0.76 4.20 -19.58
C LEU A 53 -1.64 3.45 -20.57
N SER A 54 -2.96 3.56 -20.42
CA SER A 54 -3.90 3.02 -21.39
C SER A 54 -3.81 3.79 -22.71
N ASN A 55 -4.25 3.17 -23.81
CA ASN A 55 -4.30 3.85 -25.11
C ASN A 55 -5.13 5.14 -25.06
N ASP A 56 -6.18 5.20 -24.22
CA ASP A 56 -7.00 6.40 -24.05
C ASP A 56 -6.24 7.51 -23.31
N GLN A 57 -5.47 7.16 -22.27
CA GLN A 57 -4.61 8.12 -21.55
C GLN A 57 -3.46 8.62 -22.43
N ILE A 58 -2.87 7.72 -23.23
CA ILE A 58 -1.86 8.08 -24.23
C ILE A 58 -2.49 9.02 -25.26
N LYS A 59 -3.70 8.73 -25.75
CA LYS A 59 -4.40 9.58 -26.70
C LYS A 59 -4.70 10.97 -26.12
N GLU A 60 -5.18 11.04 -24.88
CA GLU A 60 -5.36 12.31 -24.14
C GLU A 60 -4.06 13.13 -24.08
N LEU A 61 -2.93 12.46 -23.81
CA LEU A 61 -1.60 13.08 -23.80
C LEU A 61 -1.11 13.50 -25.19
N THR A 62 -1.45 12.73 -26.22
CA THR A 62 -1.01 12.95 -27.62
C THR A 62 -1.80 14.08 -28.28
N ASP A 63 -3.09 14.19 -27.95
CA ASP A 63 -3.98 15.28 -28.41
C ASP A 63 -3.51 16.65 -27.87
N ILE A 64 -2.78 16.68 -26.75
CA ILE A 64 -2.19 17.89 -26.16
C ILE A 64 -0.95 18.39 -26.93
N ARG A 65 -0.28 17.60 -27.79
CA ARG A 65 0.82 18.13 -28.62
C ARG A 65 1.26 17.28 -29.83
N ARG A 66 1.47 17.97 -30.97
CA ARG A 66 2.12 17.44 -32.19
C ARG A 66 3.64 17.28 -32.03
N ASN A 67 4.13 16.06 -32.29
CA ASN A 67 5.46 15.70 -32.81
C ASN A 67 6.70 15.83 -31.89
N SER A 68 6.95 14.81 -31.05
CA SER A 68 8.30 14.36 -30.64
C SER A 68 8.22 13.15 -29.70
N LYS A 69 8.92 12.05 -29.99
CA LYS A 69 8.92 10.82 -29.16
C LYS A 69 9.49 11.07 -27.75
N THR A 70 10.57 11.84 -27.65
CA THR A 70 11.19 12.19 -26.35
C THR A 70 10.31 13.11 -25.50
N ALA A 71 9.47 13.94 -26.15
CA ALA A 71 8.49 14.75 -25.45
C ALA A 71 7.37 13.88 -24.84
N ILE A 72 7.01 12.78 -25.51
CA ILE A 72 6.00 11.82 -25.03
C ILE A 72 6.50 11.13 -23.76
N ASP A 73 7.70 10.55 -23.74
CA ASP A 73 8.22 9.85 -22.54
C ASP A 73 8.27 10.78 -21.30
N GLN A 74 8.68 12.05 -21.48
CA GLN A 74 8.68 13.03 -20.39
C GLN A 74 7.27 13.47 -19.97
N LEU A 75 6.34 13.53 -20.90
CA LEU A 75 4.94 13.83 -20.64
C LEU A 75 4.26 12.66 -19.92
N GLU A 76 4.53 11.43 -20.31
CA GLU A 76 4.07 10.22 -19.65
C GLU A 76 4.53 10.19 -18.20
N GLU A 77 5.82 10.41 -17.95
CA GLU A 77 6.36 10.41 -16.59
C GLU A 77 5.78 11.58 -15.76
N LYS A 78 5.57 12.75 -16.36
CA LYS A 78 4.86 13.87 -15.68
C LYS A 78 3.41 13.52 -15.36
N TYR A 79 2.69 12.90 -16.28
CA TYR A 79 1.33 12.45 -16.07
C TYR A 79 1.28 11.39 -14.96
N ILE A 80 2.19 10.42 -15.00
CA ILE A 80 2.30 9.38 -13.98
C ILE A 80 2.53 10.02 -12.61
N ASN A 81 3.49 10.93 -12.49
CA ASN A 81 3.77 11.62 -11.22
C ASN A 81 2.63 12.52 -10.73
N ALA A 82 1.75 12.98 -11.63
CA ALA A 82 0.57 13.76 -11.25
C ALA A 82 -0.62 12.89 -10.81
N LYS A 83 -0.67 11.62 -11.26
CA LYS A 83 -1.83 10.73 -11.10
C LYS A 83 -1.60 9.53 -10.19
N PHE A 84 -0.34 9.21 -9.88
CA PHE A 84 0.02 8.05 -9.08
C PHE A 84 1.11 8.41 -8.08
N ASP A 85 0.91 8.01 -6.82
CA ASP A 85 1.91 8.12 -5.79
C ASP A 85 2.77 6.85 -5.78
N ARG A 86 4.09 6.99 -5.60
CA ARG A 86 5.03 5.86 -5.64
C ARG A 86 6.01 5.92 -4.48
N ALA A 87 6.15 4.80 -3.77
CA ALA A 87 7.14 4.61 -2.73
C ALA A 87 7.94 3.31 -3.00
N VAL A 88 9.21 3.45 -3.39
CA VAL A 88 10.13 2.31 -3.53
C VAL A 88 10.85 2.08 -2.20
N THR A 89 10.67 0.93 -1.58
CA THR A 89 11.20 0.60 -0.25
C THR A 89 12.02 -0.69 -0.25
N ASP A 90 12.64 -1.03 0.88
CA ASP A 90 13.39 -2.27 1.03
C ASP A 90 12.47 -3.48 1.22
N THR A 91 13.04 -4.68 1.07
CA THR A 91 12.29 -5.93 1.21
C THR A 91 11.78 -6.17 2.62
N ILE A 92 12.43 -5.63 3.66
CA ILE A 92 12.03 -5.82 5.05
C ILE A 92 10.74 -5.04 5.31
N THR A 93 10.71 -3.76 4.95
CA THR A 93 9.55 -2.87 5.02
C THR A 93 8.39 -3.43 4.22
N PHE A 94 8.65 -3.88 2.99
CA PHE A 94 7.63 -4.53 2.16
C PHE A 94 7.06 -5.79 2.81
N SER A 95 7.91 -6.60 3.45
CA SER A 95 7.47 -7.82 4.12
C SER A 95 6.61 -7.54 5.35
N TYR A 96 6.86 -6.44 6.08
CA TYR A 96 5.99 -6.01 7.17
C TYR A 96 4.64 -5.51 6.67
N LEU A 97 4.60 -4.71 5.59
CA LEU A 97 3.35 -4.31 4.94
C LEU A 97 2.52 -5.53 4.54
N TYR A 98 3.14 -6.49 3.86
CA TYR A 98 2.49 -7.73 3.45
C TYR A 98 1.96 -8.51 4.67
N LYS A 99 2.78 -8.69 5.71
CA LYS A 99 2.39 -9.42 6.92
C LYS A 99 1.18 -8.78 7.58
N PHE A 100 1.16 -7.44 7.70
CA PHE A 100 0.00 -6.75 8.25
C PHE A 100 -1.27 -7.04 7.45
N ILE A 101 -1.18 -6.96 6.11
CA ILE A 101 -2.32 -7.23 5.22
C ILE A 101 -2.82 -8.67 5.38
N ASP A 102 -1.92 -9.65 5.40
CA ASP A 102 -2.30 -11.07 5.50
C ASP A 102 -2.87 -11.42 6.89
N ASP A 103 -2.27 -10.89 7.95
CA ASP A 103 -2.64 -11.20 9.33
C ASP A 103 -3.94 -10.51 9.78
N ASN A 104 -4.41 -9.47 9.06
CA ASN A 104 -5.57 -8.66 9.47
C ASN A 104 -6.80 -8.83 8.56
N SER A 105 -7.14 -10.09 8.26
CA SER A 105 -8.26 -10.44 7.38
C SER A 105 -9.63 -9.84 7.80
N GLN A 106 -9.81 -9.50 9.08
CA GLN A 106 -11.05 -8.90 9.60
C GLN A 106 -11.39 -7.54 8.98
N PHE A 107 -10.42 -6.83 8.39
CA PHE A 107 -10.69 -5.55 7.73
C PHE A 107 -11.26 -5.69 6.32
N TYR A 108 -11.27 -6.89 5.74
CA TYR A 108 -11.66 -7.07 4.36
C TYR A 108 -13.05 -7.66 4.23
N THR A 109 -13.76 -7.17 3.23
CA THR A 109 -14.90 -7.88 2.69
C THR A 109 -14.41 -8.74 1.53
N ASN A 110 -14.60 -10.06 1.60
CA ASN A 110 -14.34 -10.96 0.45
C ASN A 110 -15.39 -10.78 -0.66
N SER A 111 -16.19 -9.73 -0.61
CA SER A 111 -17.28 -9.45 -1.51
C SER A 111 -17.20 -7.99 -1.89
N ALA A 112 -16.73 -7.69 -3.11
CA ALA A 112 -16.76 -6.33 -3.66
C ALA A 112 -18.16 -5.70 -3.48
N HIS A 113 -19.22 -6.53 -3.58
CA HIS A 113 -20.60 -6.11 -3.36
C HIS A 113 -20.97 -5.62 -1.96
N LYS A 114 -20.16 -5.89 -0.92
CA LYS A 114 -20.38 -5.38 0.45
C LYS A 114 -19.74 -4.01 0.70
N ASN A 115 -18.91 -3.56 -0.24
CA ASN A 115 -18.41 -2.18 -0.34
C ASN A 115 -19.11 -1.41 -1.46
N ASN A 116 -20.29 -1.87 -1.91
CA ASN A 116 -21.09 -1.20 -2.93
C ASN A 116 -22.04 -0.15 -2.36
N ASP A 117 -21.79 0.39 -1.16
CA ASP A 117 -22.41 1.68 -0.86
C ASP A 117 -21.68 2.70 -1.74
N PRO A 118 -22.28 3.16 -2.86
CA PRO A 118 -21.62 4.12 -3.73
C PRO A 118 -21.35 5.42 -2.98
N SER A 119 -22.02 5.65 -1.84
CA SER A 119 -21.86 6.82 -1.00
C SER A 119 -20.77 6.70 0.06
N ALA A 120 -20.11 5.54 0.20
CA ALA A 120 -19.06 5.35 1.18
C ALA A 120 -17.66 5.48 0.56
N ASP A 121 -16.81 6.30 1.17
CA ASP A 121 -15.37 6.40 0.87
C ASP A 121 -14.66 5.15 1.42
N SER A 122 -13.93 4.44 0.56
CA SER A 122 -13.18 3.23 0.92
C SER A 122 -11.96 3.00 0.03
N TYR A 123 -11.22 1.92 0.29
CA TYR A 123 -10.03 1.51 -0.45
C TYR A 123 -10.06 0.02 -0.80
N SER A 124 -9.44 -0.31 -1.92
CA SER A 124 -9.02 -1.66 -2.26
C SER A 124 -7.50 -1.76 -2.29
N LEU A 125 -7.00 -2.96 -2.04
CA LEU A 125 -5.58 -3.30 -2.07
C LEU A 125 -5.36 -4.35 -3.15
N ASN A 126 -4.37 -4.13 -4.01
CA ASN A 126 -3.84 -5.17 -4.88
C ASN A 126 -2.43 -5.53 -4.42
N VAL A 127 -2.25 -6.75 -3.91
CA VAL A 127 -0.96 -7.27 -3.44
C VAL A 127 -0.52 -8.38 -4.36
N ASN A 128 0.44 -8.08 -5.26
CA ASN A 128 0.95 -9.04 -6.24
C ASN A 128 -0.16 -9.80 -7.00
N GLY A 129 -1.23 -9.09 -7.39
CA GLY A 129 -2.38 -9.65 -8.12
C GLY A 129 -3.52 -10.17 -7.22
N LYS A 130 -3.32 -10.27 -5.90
CA LYS A 130 -4.39 -10.63 -4.95
C LYS A 130 -5.12 -9.37 -4.50
N HIS A 131 -6.43 -9.36 -4.71
CA HIS A 131 -7.29 -8.23 -4.36
C HIS A 131 -7.89 -8.39 -2.96
N TYR A 132 -7.89 -7.30 -2.20
CA TYR A 132 -8.58 -7.16 -0.91
C TYR A 132 -9.41 -5.89 -0.94
N SER A 133 -10.67 -5.95 -0.50
CA SER A 133 -11.54 -4.77 -0.41
C SER A 133 -11.73 -4.40 1.04
N ILE A 134 -11.18 -3.26 1.48
CA ILE A 134 -11.29 -2.80 2.87
C ILE A 134 -12.75 -2.46 3.15
N TYR A 135 -13.33 -3.00 4.22
CA TYR A 135 -14.67 -2.64 4.62
C TYR A 135 -14.73 -1.14 4.95
N TYR A 136 -15.61 -0.39 4.29
CA TYR A 136 -15.68 1.07 4.44
C TYR A 136 -15.80 1.50 5.91
N GLY A 137 -16.58 0.76 6.72
CA GLY A 137 -16.78 1.02 8.15
C GLY A 137 -15.50 0.87 8.99
N CYS A 138 -14.49 0.17 8.49
CA CYS A 138 -13.21 -0.04 9.16
C CYS A 138 -12.04 0.69 8.48
N LYS A 139 -12.26 1.45 7.40
CA LYS A 139 -11.22 2.16 6.63
C LYS A 139 -10.25 2.94 7.54
N LYS A 140 -10.82 3.79 8.40
CA LYS A 140 -10.06 4.63 9.33
C LYS A 140 -9.20 3.78 10.26
N GLU A 141 -9.81 2.78 10.91
CA GLU A 141 -9.13 1.89 11.85
C GLU A 141 -8.00 1.09 11.18
N PHE A 142 -8.24 0.60 9.95
CA PHE A 142 -7.23 -0.12 9.16
C PHE A 142 -5.96 0.73 9.00
N PHE A 143 -6.08 1.97 8.52
CA PHE A 143 -4.91 2.82 8.29
C PHE A 143 -4.22 3.26 9.58
N TYR A 144 -4.96 3.52 10.66
CA TYR A 144 -4.34 3.81 11.96
C TYR A 144 -3.54 2.62 12.51
N LYS A 145 -4.09 1.41 12.41
CA LYS A 145 -3.39 0.20 12.87
C LYS A 145 -2.20 -0.12 11.98
N LEU A 146 -2.33 0.05 10.66
CA LEU A 146 -1.21 -0.12 9.73
C LEU A 146 -0.08 0.85 10.05
N GLU A 147 -0.38 2.15 10.15
CA GLU A 147 0.61 3.17 10.47
C GLU A 147 1.31 2.89 11.81
N SER A 148 0.54 2.55 12.85
CA SER A 148 1.08 2.23 14.18
C SER A 148 1.99 1.01 14.15
N TYR A 149 1.57 -0.05 13.46
CA TYR A 149 2.36 -1.26 13.29
C TYR A 149 3.68 -0.98 12.55
N LEU A 150 3.63 -0.23 11.45
CA LEU A 150 4.82 0.16 10.68
C LEU A 150 5.80 1.01 11.52
N LYS A 151 5.28 1.97 12.29
CA LYS A 151 6.09 2.78 13.23
C LYS A 151 6.75 1.91 14.30
N GLU A 152 6.02 0.96 14.88
CA GLU A 152 6.56 0.00 15.86
C GLU A 152 7.69 -0.84 15.26
N LYS A 153 7.53 -1.31 14.01
CA LYS A 153 8.56 -2.06 13.28
C LYS A 153 9.72 -1.22 12.76
N ARG A 154 9.70 0.11 12.98
CA ARG A 154 10.75 1.05 12.57
C ARG A 154 11.07 0.97 11.07
N VAL A 155 10.04 0.83 10.24
CA VAL A 155 10.22 0.79 8.78
C VAL A 155 10.55 2.17 8.21
N ASP A 156 10.89 2.21 6.93
CA ASP A 156 11.19 3.43 6.18
C ASP A 156 10.10 4.51 6.37
N SER A 157 10.52 5.71 6.81
CA SER A 157 9.60 6.80 7.14
C SER A 157 8.78 7.27 5.94
N LYS A 158 9.31 7.16 4.72
CA LYS A 158 8.57 7.57 3.51
C LYS A 158 7.35 6.69 3.25
N VAL A 159 7.41 5.42 3.64
CA VAL A 159 6.29 4.49 3.54
C VAL A 159 5.23 4.85 4.58
N VAL A 160 5.66 5.14 5.81
CA VAL A 160 4.75 5.58 6.88
C VAL A 160 4.04 6.88 6.48
N GLU A 161 4.79 7.84 5.93
CA GLU A 161 4.27 9.11 5.44
C GLU A 161 3.26 8.90 4.31
N ALA A 162 3.61 8.11 3.30
CA ALA A 162 2.71 7.80 2.18
C ALA A 162 1.39 7.16 2.64
N ILE A 163 1.44 6.22 3.59
CA ILE A 163 0.23 5.62 4.19
C ILE A 163 -0.57 6.65 4.98
N SER A 164 0.10 7.61 5.64
CA SER A 164 -0.58 8.58 6.48
C SER A 164 -1.49 9.53 5.68
N PHE A 165 -1.20 9.76 4.40
CA PHE A 165 -2.02 10.56 3.50
C PHE A 165 -3.30 9.85 3.04
N LEU A 166 -3.47 8.56 3.31
CA LEU A 166 -4.64 7.77 2.90
C LEU A 166 -5.78 7.74 3.95
N LYS A 167 -5.56 8.29 5.15
CA LYS A 167 -6.51 8.28 6.28
C LYS A 167 -7.69 9.23 6.05
#